data_AF-A0A7J7SYY8-F1
#
_entry.id   AF-A0A7J7SYY8-F1
#
_cell.length_a   1.000
_cell.length_b   1.000
_cell.length_c   1.000
_cell.angle_alpha   90.00
_cell.angle_beta   90.00
_cell.angle_gamma   90.00
#
_symmetry.space_group_name_H-M   'P 1'
#
loop_
_entity.id
_entity.type
_entity.pdbx_description
1 polymer ?
#
loop_
_entity_poly.entity_id
_entity_poly.type
_entity_poly.pdbx_seq_one_letter_code
_entity_poly.pdbx_strand_id
1 'polypeptide(L)'
;MNDVEIIRSTNLIILLEDEIFADFFNTFLSLPVFGQTPFYTVENAQWSLWPEIPHDMIAKYKGLLTWLEKYRLPFFCKTNLCFHYILCQELLSFVNSPEGGEELVGFWILTEEMLSIDEMDLELRDHYLSLLLMLKATHLQEGSRVVTLCNMNINPQPLV
;
A
#
# COMPACT_ATOMS: atom_id res chain seq x y z
N MET A 1 -8.48 -1.99 15.01
CA MET A 1 -8.55 -3.32 14.35
C MET A 1 -7.47 -3.28 13.28
N ASN A 2 -6.64 -4.32 13.12
CA ASN A 2 -5.55 -4.27 12.13
C ASN A 2 -6.15 -4.22 10.72
N ASP A 3 -5.73 -3.31 9.84
CA ASP A 3 -6.32 -3.14 8.49
C ASP A 3 -6.26 -4.45 7.68
N VAL A 4 -5.24 -5.27 7.94
CA VAL A 4 -5.12 -6.62 7.37
C VAL A 4 -6.25 -7.55 7.84
N GLU A 5 -6.71 -7.44 9.08
CA GLU A 5 -7.86 -8.22 9.59
C GLU A 5 -9.18 -7.76 8.96
N ILE A 6 -9.31 -6.46 8.67
CA ILE A 6 -10.46 -5.92 7.94
C ILE A 6 -10.49 -6.49 6.52
N ILE A 7 -9.37 -6.47 5.80
CA ILE A 7 -9.28 -7.04 4.44
C ILE A 7 -9.62 -8.53 4.47
N ARG A 8 -9.08 -9.31 5.42
CA ARG A 8 -9.35 -10.77 5.52
C ARG A 8 -10.79 -11.12 5.87
N SER A 9 -11.51 -10.23 6.54
CA SER A 9 -12.91 -10.46 6.95
C SER A 9 -13.93 -9.88 5.96
N THR A 10 -13.48 -9.05 5.01
CA THR A 10 -14.31 -8.46 3.97
C THR A 10 -14.51 -9.45 2.82
N ASN A 11 -15.71 -9.48 2.26
CA ASN A 11 -16.01 -10.32 1.11
C ASN A 11 -15.19 -9.87 -0.11
N LEU A 12 -14.58 -10.79 -0.85
CA LEU A 12 -13.68 -10.42 -1.97
C LEU A 12 -14.42 -9.69 -3.09
N ILE A 13 -15.72 -9.93 -3.28
CA ILE A 13 -16.52 -9.20 -4.28
C ILE A 13 -16.52 -7.71 -3.95
N ILE A 14 -16.69 -7.35 -2.67
CA ILE A 14 -16.69 -5.95 -2.21
C ILE A 14 -15.28 -5.35 -2.39
N LEU A 15 -14.23 -6.09 -2.04
CA LEU A 15 -12.85 -5.63 -2.24
C LEU A 15 -12.53 -5.38 -3.72
N LEU A 16 -13.05 -6.21 -4.62
CA LEU A 16 -12.84 -6.06 -6.07
C LEU A 16 -13.61 -4.89 -6.70
N GLU A 17 -14.52 -4.23 -5.97
CA GLU A 17 -15.14 -2.97 -6.41
C GLU A 17 -14.19 -1.76 -6.25
N ASP A 18 -13.17 -1.87 -5.39
CA ASP A 18 -12.10 -0.89 -5.24
C ASP A 18 -11.03 -1.11 -6.33
N GLU A 19 -10.95 -0.19 -7.29
CA GLU A 19 -10.00 -0.26 -8.41
C GLU A 19 -8.55 -0.38 -7.93
N ILE A 20 -8.19 0.30 -6.85
CA ILE A 20 -6.82 0.28 -6.31
C ILE A 20 -6.53 -1.08 -5.71
N PHE A 21 -7.49 -1.64 -4.94
CA PHE A 21 -7.35 -3.01 -4.46
C PHE A 21 -7.18 -3.99 -5.62
N ALA A 22 -8.02 -3.88 -6.66
CA ALA A 22 -7.96 -4.75 -7.83
C ALA A 22 -6.59 -4.70 -8.51
N ASP A 23 -5.98 -3.52 -8.67
CA ASP A 23 -4.65 -3.36 -9.25
C ASP A 23 -3.55 -4.03 -8.42
N PHE A 24 -3.51 -3.78 -7.10
CA PHE A 24 -2.54 -4.42 -6.21
C PHE A 24 -2.73 -5.94 -6.15
N PHE A 25 -3.98 -6.40 -6.12
CA PHE A 25 -4.29 -7.82 -6.07
C PHE A 25 -3.96 -8.52 -7.39
N ASN A 26 -4.25 -7.90 -8.55
CA ASN A 26 -3.87 -8.41 -9.87
C ASN A 26 -2.35 -8.44 -10.05
N THR A 27 -1.65 -7.43 -9.55
CA THR A 27 -0.17 -7.40 -9.52
C THR A 27 0.35 -8.59 -8.72
N PHE A 28 -0.21 -8.83 -7.53
CA PHE A 28 0.12 -9.98 -6.69
C PHE A 28 -0.12 -11.31 -7.42
N LEU A 29 -1.28 -11.48 -8.05
CA LEU A 29 -1.64 -12.70 -8.79
C LEU A 29 -0.73 -12.96 -10.01
N SER A 30 -0.08 -11.90 -10.54
CA SER A 30 0.83 -11.99 -11.68
C SER A 30 2.27 -12.32 -11.29
N LEU A 31 2.61 -12.36 -9.99
CA LEU A 31 3.98 -12.65 -9.56
C LEU A 31 4.36 -14.12 -9.80
N PRO A 32 5.61 -14.41 -10.25
CA PRO A 32 6.05 -15.78 -10.55
C PRO A 32 6.00 -16.73 -9.35
N VAL A 33 6.13 -16.18 -8.14
CA VAL A 33 6.13 -16.92 -6.87
C VAL A 33 4.75 -17.44 -6.45
N PHE A 34 3.67 -16.95 -7.08
CA PHE A 34 2.30 -17.42 -6.83
C PHE A 34 1.76 -18.32 -7.95
N GLY A 35 2.60 -18.73 -8.90
CA GLY A 35 2.31 -19.88 -9.76
C GLY A 35 1.95 -21.11 -8.93
N GLN A 36 1.11 -21.99 -9.48
CA GLN A 36 0.81 -23.26 -8.81
C GLN A 36 2.13 -24.02 -8.56
N THR A 37 2.39 -24.42 -7.32
CA THR A 37 3.63 -25.10 -6.96
C THR A 37 3.52 -26.58 -7.32
N PRO A 38 4.38 -27.13 -8.20
CA PRO A 38 4.42 -28.55 -8.46
C PRO A 38 5.01 -29.30 -7.26
N PHE A 39 4.30 -30.32 -6.79
CA PHE A 39 4.69 -31.20 -5.70
C PHE A 39 4.68 -32.64 -6.20
N TYR A 40 5.74 -33.40 -5.91
CA TYR A 40 5.81 -34.81 -6.29
C TYR A 40 5.49 -35.70 -5.09
N THR A 41 4.44 -36.49 -5.20
CA THR A 41 4.03 -37.46 -4.17
C THR A 41 4.66 -38.82 -4.49
N VAL A 42 5.61 -39.24 -3.66
CA VAL A 42 6.37 -40.51 -3.85
C VAL A 42 5.45 -41.73 -3.77
N GLU A 43 4.46 -41.71 -2.88
CA GLU A 43 3.52 -42.82 -2.65
C GLU A 43 2.77 -43.25 -3.92
N ASN A 44 2.42 -42.29 -4.77
CA ASN A 44 1.65 -42.51 -5.99
C ASN A 44 2.47 -42.25 -7.27
N ALA A 45 3.75 -41.90 -7.14
CA ALA A 45 4.64 -41.51 -8.24
C ALA A 45 4.03 -40.44 -9.18
N GLN A 46 3.38 -39.41 -8.60
CA GLN A 46 2.61 -38.42 -9.34
C GLN A 46 2.96 -36.98 -8.95
N TRP A 47 2.83 -36.08 -9.91
CA TRP A 47 2.89 -34.64 -9.69
C TRP A 47 1.50 -34.09 -9.39
N SER A 48 1.38 -33.26 -8.36
CA SER A 48 0.21 -32.43 -8.06
C SER A 48 0.62 -30.95 -8.03
N LEU A 49 -0.37 -30.07 -8.11
CA LEU A 49 -0.20 -28.63 -8.08
C LEU A 49 -0.77 -28.09 -6.77
N TRP A 50 -0.05 -27.22 -6.07
CA TRP A 50 -0.51 -26.63 -4.82
C TRP A 50 -0.55 -25.09 -4.87
N PRO A 51 -1.67 -24.45 -4.49
CA PRO A 51 -2.99 -25.06 -4.31
C PRO A 51 -3.53 -25.58 -5.65
N GLU A 52 -4.29 -26.68 -5.61
CA GLU A 52 -5.00 -27.17 -6.80
C GLU A 52 -5.99 -26.07 -7.25
N ILE A 53 -5.92 -25.69 -8.53
CA ILE A 53 -6.98 -24.87 -9.13
C ILE A 53 -8.08 -25.85 -9.53
N PRO A 54 -9.28 -25.78 -8.93
CA PRO A 54 -10.34 -26.74 -9.23
C PRO A 54 -10.77 -26.58 -10.69
N HIS A 55 -10.46 -27.58 -11.51
CA HIS A 55 -10.65 -27.54 -12.97
C HIS A 55 -12.13 -27.40 -13.37
N ASP A 56 -13.04 -27.88 -12.53
CA ASP A 56 -14.49 -27.77 -12.65
C ASP A 56 -15.02 -26.37 -12.28
N MET A 57 -14.22 -25.58 -11.55
CA MET A 57 -14.62 -24.26 -11.03
C MET A 57 -14.08 -23.09 -11.85
N ILE A 58 -13.11 -23.28 -12.75
CA ILE A 58 -12.62 -22.20 -13.63
C ILE A 58 -13.75 -21.67 -14.54
N ALA A 59 -14.64 -22.56 -15.00
CA ALA A 59 -15.79 -22.20 -15.84
C ALA A 59 -16.95 -21.54 -15.05
N LYS A 60 -16.90 -21.55 -13.70
CA LYS A 60 -17.95 -21.00 -12.84
C LYS A 60 -17.36 -19.87 -12.00
N TYR A 61 -17.64 -18.62 -12.36
CA TYR A 61 -17.21 -17.39 -11.68
C TYR A 61 -17.20 -17.49 -10.14
N LYS A 62 -18.25 -18.06 -9.55
CA LYS A 62 -18.38 -18.25 -8.10
C LYS A 62 -17.30 -19.18 -7.50
N GLY A 63 -16.91 -20.24 -8.20
CA GLY A 63 -15.93 -21.19 -7.72
C GLY A 63 -14.50 -20.63 -7.73
N LEU A 64 -14.17 -19.84 -8.76
CA LEU A 64 -12.92 -19.10 -8.82
C LEU A 64 -12.81 -18.08 -7.68
N LEU A 65 -13.87 -17.30 -7.42
CA LEU A 65 -13.90 -16.34 -6.31
C LEU A 65 -13.66 -17.00 -4.96
N THR A 66 -14.39 -18.09 -4.64
CA THR A 66 -14.19 -18.84 -3.39
C THR A 66 -12.75 -19.35 -3.26
N TRP A 67 -12.14 -19.76 -4.37
CA TRP A 67 -10.74 -20.21 -4.36
C TRP A 67 -9.77 -19.06 -4.10
N LEU A 68 -9.97 -17.89 -4.74
CA LEU A 68 -9.15 -16.69 -4.50
C LEU A 68 -9.26 -16.22 -3.04
N GLU A 69 -10.47 -16.17 -2.49
CA GLU A 69 -10.73 -15.85 -1.08
C GLU A 69 -9.99 -16.80 -0.13
N LYS A 70 -10.06 -18.10 -0.41
CA LYS A 70 -9.50 -19.11 0.49
C LYS A 70 -7.97 -19.23 0.38
N TYR A 71 -7.42 -19.12 -0.81
CA TYR A 71 -6.04 -19.52 -1.09
C TYR A 71 -5.14 -18.41 -1.61
N ARG A 72 -5.65 -17.24 -2.01
CA ARG A 72 -4.82 -16.14 -2.52
C ARG A 72 -4.87 -14.92 -1.61
N LEU A 73 -6.06 -14.48 -1.22
CA LEU A 73 -6.25 -13.33 -0.33
C LEU A 73 -5.43 -13.44 0.96
N PRO A 74 -5.34 -14.58 1.67
CA PRO A 74 -4.55 -14.68 2.89
C PRO A 74 -3.05 -14.50 2.68
N PHE A 75 -2.54 -14.85 1.50
CA PHE A 75 -1.13 -14.65 1.14
C PHE A 75 -0.88 -13.22 0.69
N PHE A 76 -1.80 -12.62 -0.08
CA PHE A 76 -1.73 -11.20 -0.44
C PHE A 76 -1.57 -10.35 0.82
N CYS A 77 -2.40 -10.58 1.84
CA CYS A 77 -2.37 -9.97 3.16
C CYS A 77 -1.05 -10.11 3.95
N LYS A 78 -0.08 -10.89 3.47
CA LYS A 78 1.25 -11.06 4.08
C LYS A 78 2.36 -10.43 3.25
N THR A 79 2.04 -9.85 2.10
CA THR A 79 3.03 -9.27 1.17
C THR A 79 3.19 -7.78 1.36
N ASN A 80 4.33 -7.24 0.92
CA ASN A 80 4.55 -5.80 0.82
C ASN A 80 3.53 -5.13 -0.09
N LEU A 81 2.98 -5.82 -1.09
CA LEU A 81 1.92 -5.27 -1.95
C LEU A 81 0.65 -4.95 -1.15
N CYS A 82 0.28 -5.77 -0.17
CA CYS A 82 -0.86 -5.45 0.70
C CYS A 82 -0.56 -4.25 1.61
N PHE A 83 0.68 -4.11 2.11
CA PHE A 83 1.06 -2.94 2.90
C PHE A 83 1.09 -1.66 2.04
N HIS A 84 1.54 -1.76 0.79
CA HIS A 84 1.48 -0.63 -0.15
C HIS A 84 0.03 -0.25 -0.47
N TYR A 85 -0.86 -1.23 -0.66
CA TYR A 85 -2.30 -0.98 -0.80
C TYR A 85 -2.88 -0.22 0.40
N ILE A 86 -2.63 -0.70 1.63
CA ILE A 86 -3.10 -0.05 2.86
C ILE A 86 -2.55 1.39 2.94
N LEU A 87 -1.26 1.58 2.68
CA LEU A 87 -0.65 2.91 2.66
C LEU A 87 -1.31 3.81 1.61
N CYS A 88 -1.57 3.30 0.40
CA CYS A 88 -2.28 4.05 -0.63
C CYS A 88 -3.69 4.46 -0.18
N GLN A 89 -4.45 3.57 0.47
CA GLN A 89 -5.77 3.88 0.99
C GLN A 89 -5.72 4.95 2.09
N GLU A 90 -4.77 4.86 3.01
CA GLU A 90 -4.55 5.88 4.05
C GLU A 90 -4.18 7.24 3.44
N LEU A 91 -3.29 7.26 2.45
CA LEU A 91 -2.90 8.48 1.75
C LEU A 91 -4.08 9.10 0.97
N LEU A 92 -4.90 8.28 0.32
CA LEU A 92 -6.06 8.77 -0.41
C LEU A 92 -7.16 9.27 0.52
N SER A 93 -7.43 8.55 1.61
CA SER A 93 -8.33 8.99 2.67
C SER A 93 -7.87 10.35 3.22
N PHE A 94 -6.56 10.49 3.44
CA PHE A 94 -5.96 11.74 3.90
C PHE A 94 -6.11 12.87 2.87
N VAL A 95 -5.75 12.65 1.60
CA VAL A 95 -5.85 13.66 0.54
C VAL A 95 -7.29 14.11 0.33
N ASN A 96 -8.25 13.19 0.45
CA ASN A 96 -9.67 13.48 0.31
C ASN A 96 -10.29 14.07 1.59
N SER A 97 -9.55 14.11 2.71
CA SER A 97 -10.02 14.76 3.92
C SER A 97 -9.93 16.29 3.79
N PRO A 98 -10.93 17.05 4.28
CA PRO A 98 -10.95 18.51 4.15
C PRO A 98 -9.69 19.18 4.72
N GLU A 99 -9.22 18.69 5.87
CA GLU A 99 -8.08 19.29 6.59
C GLU A 99 -6.72 18.71 6.15
N GLY A 100 -6.70 17.47 5.62
CA GLY A 100 -5.47 16.82 5.17
C GLY A 100 -5.00 17.30 3.81
N GLY A 101 -5.93 17.42 2.84
CA GLY A 101 -5.61 17.94 1.51
C GLY A 101 -4.99 19.33 1.56
N GLU A 102 -5.56 20.24 2.36
CA GLU A 102 -5.04 21.61 2.52
C GLU A 102 -3.64 21.64 3.14
N GLU A 103 -3.37 20.83 4.17
CA GLU A 103 -2.07 20.79 4.83
C GLU A 103 -0.97 20.21 3.93
N LEU A 104 -1.26 19.14 3.16
CA LEU A 104 -0.29 18.57 2.21
C LEU A 104 -0.05 19.47 1.00
N VAL A 105 -1.11 20.10 0.48
CA VAL A 105 -0.96 21.07 -0.61
C VAL A 105 -0.15 22.26 -0.12
N GLY A 106 -0.38 22.75 1.10
CA GLY A 106 0.43 23.79 1.72
C GLY A 106 1.90 23.39 1.90
N PHE A 107 2.15 22.18 2.41
CA PHE A 107 3.50 21.63 2.53
C PHE A 107 4.20 21.49 1.17
N TRP A 108 3.50 20.97 0.16
CA TRP A 108 4.05 20.78 -1.18
C TRP A 108 4.36 22.11 -1.86
N ILE A 109 3.44 23.09 -1.82
CA ILE A 109 3.66 24.43 -2.39
C ILE A 109 4.87 25.10 -1.74
N LEU A 110 4.97 25.08 -0.40
CA LEU A 110 6.12 25.66 0.31
C LEU A 110 7.43 24.96 -0.06
N THR A 111 7.41 23.63 -0.20
CA THR A 111 8.60 22.85 -0.56
C THR A 111 9.02 23.10 -2.00
N GLU A 112 8.09 23.15 -2.95
CA GLU A 112 8.37 23.49 -4.36
C GLU A 112 8.94 24.90 -4.50
N GLU A 113 8.36 25.87 -3.79
CA GLU A 113 8.87 27.25 -3.78
C GLU A 113 10.32 27.27 -3.27
N MET A 114 10.61 26.58 -2.16
CA MET A 114 11.96 26.46 -1.63
C MET A 114 12.94 25.78 -2.61
N LEU A 115 12.51 24.70 -3.28
CA LEU A 115 13.34 23.97 -4.25
C LEU A 115 13.59 24.76 -5.54
N SER A 116 12.72 25.73 -5.84
CA SER A 116 12.87 26.61 -7.02
C SER A 116 13.84 27.77 -6.81
N ILE A 117 14.27 28.03 -5.57
CA ILE A 117 15.24 29.09 -5.25
C ILE A 117 16.63 28.64 -5.68
N ASP A 118 17.33 29.49 -6.43
CA ASP A 118 18.74 29.29 -6.74
C ASP A 118 19.58 29.46 -5.46
N GLU A 119 20.23 28.38 -5.02
CA GLU A 119 21.08 28.37 -3.82
C GLU A 119 22.23 29.39 -3.89
N MET A 120 22.61 29.83 -5.10
CA MET A 120 23.69 30.78 -5.33
C MET A 120 23.24 32.24 -5.28
N ASP A 121 21.92 32.50 -5.26
CA ASP A 121 21.37 33.85 -5.15
C ASP A 121 21.37 34.33 -3.70
N LEU A 122 22.34 35.20 -3.38
CA LEU A 122 22.51 35.78 -2.05
C LEU A 122 21.35 36.72 -1.65
N GLU A 123 20.59 37.25 -2.60
CA GLU A 123 19.43 38.14 -2.33
C GLU A 123 18.21 37.35 -1.86
N LEU A 124 18.10 36.07 -2.24
CA LEU A 124 16.98 35.19 -1.87
C LEU A 124 17.23 34.39 -0.59
N ARG A 125 18.41 34.52 0.03
CA ARG A 125 18.77 33.80 1.25
C ARG A 125 17.77 34.05 2.40
N ASP A 126 17.38 35.30 2.62
CA ASP A 126 16.45 35.64 3.71
C ASP A 126 15.03 35.13 3.43
N HIS A 127 14.64 35.08 2.14
CA HIS A 127 13.38 34.47 1.70
C HIS A 127 13.37 32.97 1.96
N TYR A 128 14.42 32.25 1.54
CA TYR A 128 14.58 30.83 1.82
C TYR A 128 14.54 30.51 3.32
N LEU A 129 15.24 31.29 4.15
CA LEU A 129 15.22 31.10 5.61
C LEU A 129 13.81 31.32 6.20
N SER A 130 13.06 32.29 5.67
CA SER A 130 11.68 32.56 6.09
C SER A 130 10.76 31.39 5.74
N LEU A 131 10.87 30.86 4.51
CA LEU A 131 10.13 29.67 4.07
C LEU A 131 10.49 28.44 4.92
N LEU A 132 11.77 28.21 5.20
CA LEU A 132 12.24 27.10 6.04
C LEU A 132 11.68 27.18 7.46
N LEU A 133 11.63 28.38 8.05
CA LEU A 133 11.03 28.59 9.36
C LEU A 133 9.53 28.31 9.34
N MET A 134 8.82 28.78 8.31
CA MET A 134 7.40 28.52 8.13
C MET A 134 7.13 27.02 8.00
N LEU A 135 7.84 26.33 7.10
CA LEU A 135 7.74 24.89 6.88
C LEU A 135 7.93 24.09 8.17
N LYS A 136 8.93 24.47 8.99
CA LYS A 136 9.19 23.84 10.29
C LYS A 136 8.07 24.08 11.29
N ALA A 137 7.58 25.31 11.39
CA ALA A 137 6.57 25.69 12.37
C ALA A 137 5.17 25.16 12.04
N THR A 138 4.84 24.97 10.76
CA THR A 138 3.50 24.53 10.34
C THR A 138 3.43 23.04 10.08
N HIS A 139 4.39 22.49 9.34
CA HIS A 139 4.30 21.13 8.79
C HIS A 139 5.29 20.13 9.39
N LEU A 140 6.40 20.57 10.00
CA LEU A 140 7.43 19.66 10.55
C LEU A 140 7.58 19.71 12.08
N GLN A 141 6.63 20.31 12.78
CA GLN A 141 6.60 20.32 14.24
C GLN A 141 6.12 18.98 14.81
N GLU A 142 6.48 18.69 16.07
CA GLU A 142 6.00 17.49 16.76
C GLU A 142 4.47 17.49 16.82
N GLY A 143 3.85 16.37 16.46
CA GLY A 143 2.38 16.25 16.38
C GLY A 143 1.75 16.88 15.13
N SER A 144 2.52 17.51 14.24
CA SER A 144 2.03 17.83 12.88
C SER A 144 1.68 16.54 12.15
N ARG A 145 0.73 16.63 11.21
CA ARG A 145 0.22 15.43 10.52
C ARG A 145 1.24 14.89 9.52
N VAL A 146 1.98 15.76 8.84
CA VAL A 146 3.09 15.33 7.95
C VAL A 146 4.13 14.54 8.73
N VAL A 147 4.56 15.02 9.91
CA VAL A 147 5.48 14.26 10.77
C VAL A 147 4.81 12.99 11.27
N THR A 148 3.56 13.03 11.71
CA THR A 148 2.87 11.82 12.21
C THR A 148 2.79 10.74 11.13
N LEU A 149 2.54 11.10 9.87
CA LEU A 149 2.50 10.19 8.72
C LEU A 149 3.90 9.66 8.35
N CYS A 150 4.87 10.56 8.15
CA CYS A 150 6.21 10.20 7.71
C CYS A 150 7.06 9.54 8.82
N ASN A 151 6.70 9.75 10.08
CA ASN A 151 7.37 9.21 11.27
C ASN A 151 6.62 8.01 11.87
N MET A 152 5.68 7.40 11.11
CA MET A 152 5.16 6.06 11.40
C MET A 152 6.35 5.11 11.49
N ASN A 153 6.75 4.79 12.72
CA ASN A 153 7.89 3.96 13.08
C ASN A 153 8.21 2.90 12.02
N ILE A 154 9.29 3.11 11.28
CA ILE A 154 10.09 2.01 10.73
C ILE A 154 10.67 1.30 11.95
N ASN A 155 9.85 0.52 12.65
CA ASN A 155 10.37 -0.55 13.48
C ASN A 155 10.81 -1.62 12.50
N PRO A 156 12.12 -1.80 12.23
CA PRO A 156 12.55 -2.97 11.49
C PRO A 156 12.06 -4.19 12.29
N GLN A 157 11.07 -4.90 11.74
CA GLN A 157 10.76 -6.23 12.24
C GLN A 157 12.08 -7.02 12.20
N PRO A 158 12.50 -7.65 13.30
CA PRO A 158 13.65 -8.55 13.24
C PRO A 158 13.26 -9.67 12.27
N LEU A 159 14.08 -9.85 11.23
CA LEU A 159 14.05 -11.05 10.42
C LEU A 159 14.31 -12.24 11.37
N VAL A 160 13.24 -12.98 11.68
CA VAL A 160 13.30 -14.32 12.29
C VAL A 160 12.93 -15.33 11.22
#